data_AF-A0A832HYL1-F1
#
_entry.id   AF-A0A832HYL1-F1
#
_cell.length_a   1.000
_cell.length_b   1.000
_cell.length_c   1.000
_cell.angle_alpha   90.00
_cell.angle_beta   90.00
_cell.angle_gamma   90.00
#
_symmetry.space_group_name_H-M   'P 1'
#
loop_
_entity.id
_entity.type
_entity.pdbx_description
1 polymer ?
#
loop_
_entity_poly.entity_id
_entity_poly.type
_entity_poly.pdbx_seq_one_letter_code
_entity_poly.pdbx_strand_id
1 'polypeptide(L)'
;MTEKRSDAYSGGRFVLYRDLDGTAYEVDLPLTSHVDVEGLRDSLGLPSYIDLNYFPMKSAMVVLWASVNAPKLHELYPKVFEKVVSKNPIPALLFGGAAVKIHCPSANCGGCLERPIKDTDFIVPKKQGVDFYKLLLRMDGAFGTQYKSFATANDRRFNAWRHGERYRLTTINGITNEGLPTITVLDIFCDVIDLRHKVDVRDAFANYRENLYTIGLENLIISKAQFILDMPRECTEELKKCECDYRILSYPHYAEDKIVVGMEEKDVKDVCAIFLDHEIGVGAENINAQKMRKVLDKDKKLALTVTLNL
;
A
#
# COMPACT_ATOMS: atom_id res chain seq x y z
N MET A 1 -14.56 33.91 -18.98
CA MET A 1 -13.99 32.97 -19.97
C MET A 1 -12.58 33.45 -20.29
N THR A 2 -11.61 32.85 -19.62
CA THR A 2 -10.19 32.92 -19.99
C THR A 2 -9.56 31.69 -19.35
N GLU A 3 -9.68 30.56 -20.05
CA GLU A 3 -8.88 29.37 -19.79
C GLU A 3 -7.42 29.78 -19.92
N LYS A 4 -6.71 29.84 -18.78
CA LYS A 4 -5.26 29.70 -18.82
C LYS A 4 -4.99 28.26 -19.27
N ARG A 5 -4.65 28.10 -20.55
CA ARG A 5 -3.91 26.92 -21.01
C ARG A 5 -2.66 26.83 -20.13
N SER A 6 -2.60 25.80 -19.30
CA SER A 6 -1.38 25.43 -18.60
C SER A 6 -0.39 24.98 -19.66
N ASP A 7 0.60 25.82 -19.95
CA ASP A 7 1.77 25.39 -20.70
C ASP A 7 2.42 24.24 -19.93
N ALA A 8 2.18 23.01 -20.37
CA ALA A 8 2.81 21.83 -19.81
C ALA A 8 4.33 21.98 -19.92
N TYR A 9 5.05 21.71 -18.84
CA TYR A 9 6.50 21.89 -18.76
C TYR A 9 7.19 21.15 -19.92
N SER A 10 7.70 21.88 -20.90
CA SER A 10 8.18 21.31 -22.16
C SER A 10 9.67 21.01 -22.07
N GLY A 11 10.03 19.76 -21.78
CA GLY A 11 11.37 19.22 -21.98
C GLY A 11 12.44 19.72 -20.99
N GLY A 12 12.93 18.83 -20.14
CA GLY A 12 14.02 19.15 -19.23
C GLY A 12 14.25 18.09 -18.16
N ARG A 13 15.43 18.14 -17.56
CA ARG A 13 15.82 17.26 -16.45
C ARG A 13 15.25 17.82 -15.15
N PHE A 14 14.45 17.03 -14.45
CA PHE A 14 13.82 17.38 -13.19
C PHE A 14 14.48 16.62 -12.03
N VAL A 15 14.82 17.33 -10.94
CA VAL A 15 15.40 16.74 -9.74
C VAL A 15 14.28 16.27 -8.83
N LEU A 16 14.11 14.95 -8.71
CA LEU A 16 13.15 14.34 -7.78
C LEU A 16 13.58 14.55 -6.33
N TYR A 17 14.87 14.35 -6.06
CA TYR A 17 15.42 14.41 -4.72
C TYR A 17 16.93 14.70 -4.75
N ARG A 18 17.44 15.35 -3.70
CA ARG A 18 18.88 15.55 -3.48
C ARG A 18 19.23 15.11 -2.06
N ASP A 19 20.09 14.10 -1.96
CA ASP A 19 20.65 13.65 -0.67
C ASP A 19 21.56 14.75 -0.07
N LEU A 20 21.81 14.67 1.24
CA LEU A 20 22.70 15.61 1.95
C LEU A 20 24.15 15.56 1.44
N ASP A 21 24.56 14.45 0.82
CA ASP A 21 25.88 14.28 0.20
C ASP A 21 25.98 14.88 -1.22
N GLY A 22 24.89 15.49 -1.72
CA GLY A 22 24.82 16.11 -3.03
C GLY A 22 24.36 15.18 -4.15
N THR A 23 24.17 13.87 -3.89
CA THR A 23 23.62 12.92 -4.87
C THR A 23 22.22 13.36 -5.31
N ALA A 24 22.04 13.57 -6.61
CA ALA A 24 20.75 13.97 -7.20
C ALA A 24 20.09 12.78 -7.91
N TYR A 25 18.79 12.60 -7.67
CA TYR A 25 17.95 11.63 -8.35
C TYR A 25 17.04 12.38 -9.31
N GLU A 26 17.12 12.06 -10.59
CA GLU A 26 16.58 12.89 -11.66
C GLU A 26 15.82 12.07 -12.69
N VAL A 27 14.91 12.73 -13.41
CA VAL A 27 14.13 12.21 -14.54
C VAL A 27 14.01 13.24 -15.63
N ASP A 28 13.89 12.79 -16.87
CA ASP A 28 13.52 13.66 -17.99
C ASP A 28 11.99 13.81 -18.05
N LEU A 29 11.53 15.02 -18.37
CA LEU A 29 10.12 15.34 -18.59
C LEU A 29 9.81 15.43 -20.10
N PRO A 30 8.61 14.99 -20.54
CA PRO A 30 7.55 14.38 -19.74
C PRO A 30 7.89 12.94 -19.30
N LEU A 31 7.30 12.48 -18.19
CA LEU A 31 7.49 11.11 -17.73
C LEU A 31 6.93 10.10 -18.74
N THR A 32 7.62 9.00 -18.96
CA THR A 32 7.22 7.95 -19.90
C THR A 32 6.53 6.78 -19.22
N SER A 33 5.62 6.14 -19.97
CA SER A 33 5.03 4.84 -19.63
C SER A 33 4.99 4.01 -20.91
N HIS A 34 5.47 2.77 -20.84
CA HIS A 34 5.61 1.86 -21.98
C HIS A 34 4.72 0.61 -21.84
N VAL A 35 3.68 0.71 -21.02
CA VAL A 35 2.83 -0.42 -20.64
C VAL A 35 1.37 -0.12 -20.87
N ASP A 36 0.66 -1.14 -21.36
CA ASP A 36 -0.80 -1.19 -21.36
C ASP A 36 -1.28 -1.66 -19.98
N VAL A 37 -1.57 -0.71 -19.09
CA VAL A 37 -1.93 -1.03 -17.70
C VAL A 37 -3.26 -1.76 -17.59
N GLU A 38 -4.21 -1.50 -18.50
CA GLU A 38 -5.48 -2.23 -18.56
C GLU A 38 -5.23 -3.71 -18.89
N GLY A 39 -4.43 -3.98 -19.93
CA GLY A 39 -4.01 -5.33 -20.28
C GLY A 39 -3.26 -6.04 -19.15
N LEU A 40 -2.42 -5.33 -18.39
CA LEU A 40 -1.73 -5.90 -17.22
C LEU A 40 -2.72 -6.28 -16.11
N ARG A 41 -3.66 -5.39 -15.76
CA ARG A 41 -4.72 -5.65 -14.78
C ARG A 41 -5.55 -6.86 -15.18
N ASP A 42 -5.98 -6.93 -16.43
CA ASP A 42 -6.80 -8.02 -16.95
C ASP A 42 -6.04 -9.36 -16.93
N SER A 43 -4.75 -9.35 -17.28
CA SER A 43 -3.89 -10.54 -17.20
C SER A 43 -3.64 -11.04 -15.77
N LEU A 44 -3.76 -10.14 -14.78
CA LEU A 44 -3.73 -10.49 -13.36
C LEU A 44 -5.07 -11.08 -12.90
N GLY A 45 -6.15 -10.89 -13.65
CA GLY A 45 -7.52 -11.27 -13.25
C GLY A 45 -8.14 -10.31 -12.24
N LEU A 46 -7.69 -9.05 -12.23
CA LEU A 46 -8.17 -8.04 -11.29
C LEU A 46 -9.44 -7.32 -11.78
N PRO A 47 -10.32 -6.85 -10.87
CA PRO A 47 -11.59 -6.26 -11.25
C PRO A 47 -11.48 -5.00 -12.13
N SER A 48 -12.41 -4.87 -13.09
CA SER A 48 -12.41 -3.78 -14.07
C SER A 48 -12.79 -2.41 -13.51
N TYR A 49 -13.40 -2.35 -12.32
CA TYR A 49 -13.76 -1.09 -11.64
C TYR A 49 -12.57 -0.38 -10.98
N ILE A 50 -11.39 -0.99 -10.92
CA ILE A 50 -10.19 -0.33 -10.37
C ILE A 50 -9.86 0.88 -11.27
N ASP A 51 -9.84 2.07 -10.68
CA ASP A 51 -9.51 3.30 -11.40
C ASP A 51 -8.01 3.35 -11.75
N LEU A 52 -7.70 3.16 -13.03
CA LEU A 52 -6.32 3.22 -13.56
C LEU A 52 -5.90 4.62 -13.99
N ASN A 53 -6.80 5.62 -13.96
CA ASN A 53 -6.40 7.03 -14.02
C ASN A 53 -5.80 7.47 -12.69
N TYR A 54 -6.14 6.76 -11.60
CA TYR A 54 -5.58 7.04 -10.29
C TYR A 54 -4.16 6.46 -10.15
N PHE A 55 -3.17 7.35 -10.13
CA PHE A 55 -1.74 6.99 -10.23
C PHE A 55 -1.27 5.90 -9.25
N PRO A 56 -1.62 5.91 -7.95
CA PRO A 56 -1.21 4.85 -7.04
C PRO A 56 -1.70 3.47 -7.48
N MET A 57 -2.95 3.35 -7.93
CA MET A 57 -3.52 2.08 -8.42
C MET A 57 -2.89 1.66 -9.74
N LYS A 58 -2.69 2.60 -10.66
CA LYS A 58 -1.94 2.38 -11.90
C LYS A 58 -0.56 1.79 -11.62
N SER A 59 0.21 2.39 -10.71
CA SER A 59 1.55 1.93 -10.34
C SER A 59 1.52 0.54 -9.71
N ALA A 60 0.56 0.30 -8.79
CA ALA A 60 0.38 -0.99 -8.15
C ALA A 60 0.16 -2.13 -9.15
N MET A 61 -0.66 -1.93 -10.20
CA MET A 61 -0.90 -2.97 -11.21
C MET A 61 0.38 -3.39 -11.93
N VAL A 62 1.23 -2.43 -12.28
CA VAL A 62 2.51 -2.71 -12.96
C VAL A 62 3.47 -3.45 -12.03
N VAL A 63 3.54 -3.04 -10.76
CA VAL A 63 4.38 -3.71 -9.75
C VAL A 63 3.92 -5.15 -9.50
N LEU A 64 2.61 -5.38 -9.34
CA LEU A 64 2.05 -6.72 -9.15
C LEU A 64 2.35 -7.62 -10.36
N TRP A 65 2.12 -7.11 -11.58
CA TRP A 65 2.40 -7.85 -12.80
C TRP A 65 3.88 -8.21 -12.93
N ALA A 66 4.78 -7.23 -12.70
CA ALA A 66 6.21 -7.45 -12.75
C ALA A 66 6.67 -8.49 -11.70
N SER A 67 6.04 -8.50 -10.53
CA SER A 67 6.32 -9.47 -9.45
C SER A 67 5.94 -10.89 -9.83
N VAL A 68 4.76 -11.06 -10.43
CA VAL A 68 4.30 -12.35 -10.96
C VAL A 68 5.21 -12.85 -12.08
N ASN A 69 5.69 -11.93 -12.92
CA ASN A 69 6.54 -12.24 -14.07
C ASN A 69 8.05 -12.18 -13.78
N ALA A 70 8.46 -11.99 -12.52
CA ALA A 70 9.86 -11.85 -12.11
C ALA A 70 10.82 -12.92 -12.69
N PRO A 71 10.42 -14.20 -12.84
CA PRO A 71 11.26 -15.21 -13.50
C PRO A 71 11.57 -14.92 -14.97
N LYS A 72 10.64 -14.26 -15.68
CA LYS A 72 10.69 -14.05 -17.14
C LYS A 72 11.11 -12.64 -17.55
N LEU A 73 11.26 -11.71 -16.61
CA LEU A 73 11.60 -10.31 -16.94
C LEU A 73 12.91 -10.16 -17.73
N HIS A 74 13.86 -11.06 -17.52
CA HIS A 74 15.12 -11.07 -18.27
C HIS A 74 14.95 -11.45 -19.75
N GLU A 75 13.93 -12.25 -20.10
CA GLU A 75 13.59 -12.57 -21.48
C GLU A 75 12.80 -11.43 -22.12
N LEU A 76 11.88 -10.82 -21.35
CA LEU A 76 10.98 -9.77 -21.82
C LEU A 76 11.70 -8.41 -21.98
N TYR A 77 12.64 -8.10 -21.07
CA TYR A 77 13.37 -6.84 -21.02
C TYR A 77 14.88 -7.08 -20.80
N PRO A 78 15.57 -7.77 -21.74
CA PRO A 78 16.95 -8.22 -21.56
C PRO A 78 17.96 -7.07 -21.37
N LYS A 79 17.64 -5.87 -21.88
CA LYS A 79 18.47 -4.66 -21.69
C LYS A 79 18.43 -4.09 -20.27
N VAL A 80 17.41 -4.45 -19.48
CA VAL A 80 17.16 -3.92 -18.13
C VAL A 80 17.47 -5.00 -17.08
N PHE A 81 17.04 -6.23 -17.36
CA PHE A 81 17.24 -7.39 -16.51
C PHE A 81 18.20 -8.37 -17.19
N GLU A 82 19.50 -8.14 -17.05
CA GLU A 82 20.55 -9.04 -17.60
C GLU A 82 20.51 -10.46 -16.99
N LYS A 83 19.91 -10.60 -15.81
CA LYS A 83 19.80 -11.85 -15.06
C LYS A 83 18.39 -12.00 -14.52
N VAL A 84 18.01 -13.25 -14.28
CA VAL A 84 16.76 -13.60 -13.57
C VAL A 84 16.70 -12.85 -12.24
N VAL A 85 15.60 -12.12 -12.02
CA VAL A 85 15.37 -11.35 -10.78
C VAL A 85 15.05 -12.28 -9.62
N SER A 86 14.12 -13.21 -9.83
CA SER A 86 13.79 -14.27 -8.88
C SER A 86 13.40 -15.54 -9.65
N LYS A 87 13.80 -16.72 -9.15
CA LYS A 87 13.55 -18.00 -9.85
C LYS A 87 12.06 -18.35 -9.93
N ASN A 88 11.28 -17.87 -8.97
CA ASN A 88 9.84 -18.09 -8.87
C ASN A 88 9.13 -16.73 -8.90
N PRO A 89 7.82 -16.69 -9.25
CA PRO A 89 7.00 -15.51 -9.03
C PRO A 89 7.19 -14.97 -7.60
N ILE A 90 7.24 -13.65 -7.47
CA ILE A 90 7.25 -12.98 -6.17
C ILE A 90 5.79 -12.72 -5.79
N PRO A 91 5.22 -13.37 -4.76
CA PRO A 91 3.85 -13.11 -4.34
C PRO A 91 3.81 -11.81 -3.52
N ALA A 92 3.93 -10.68 -4.22
CA ALA A 92 3.73 -9.37 -3.63
C ALA A 92 2.24 -9.16 -3.36
N LEU A 93 1.92 -8.85 -2.11
CA LEU A 93 0.57 -8.58 -1.67
C LEU A 93 0.43 -7.11 -1.31
N LEU A 94 -0.64 -6.49 -1.78
CA LEU A 94 -1.06 -5.19 -1.31
C LEU A 94 -1.75 -5.29 0.04
N PHE A 95 -1.58 -4.27 0.85
CA PHE A 95 -2.44 -4.01 1.99
C PHE A 95 -2.76 -2.51 2.09
N GLY A 96 -3.48 -2.11 3.14
CA GLY A 96 -3.90 -0.72 3.29
C GLY A 96 -4.96 -0.31 2.27
N GLY A 97 -4.96 0.97 1.87
CA GLY A 97 -6.03 1.53 1.04
C GLY A 97 -6.07 1.00 -0.40
N ALA A 98 -4.91 0.63 -0.96
CA ALA A 98 -4.84 0.08 -2.31
C ALA A 98 -5.55 -1.28 -2.40
N ALA A 99 -5.35 -2.14 -1.39
CA ALA A 99 -6.02 -3.42 -1.30
C ALA A 99 -7.54 -3.28 -1.10
N VAL A 100 -7.97 -2.31 -0.30
CA VAL A 100 -9.41 -1.99 -0.14
C VAL A 100 -10.00 -1.56 -1.48
N LYS A 101 -9.32 -0.69 -2.24
CA LYS A 101 -9.76 -0.31 -3.59
C LYS A 101 -9.80 -1.48 -4.57
N ILE A 102 -9.02 -2.56 -4.37
CA ILE A 102 -9.13 -3.77 -5.18
C ILE A 102 -10.41 -4.54 -4.84
N HIS A 103 -10.70 -4.72 -3.56
CA HIS A 103 -11.84 -5.54 -3.11
C HIS A 103 -13.19 -4.82 -3.20
N CYS A 104 -13.22 -3.51 -2.98
CA CYS A 104 -14.46 -2.78 -2.70
C CYS A 104 -14.82 -1.79 -3.82
N PRO A 105 -15.82 -2.07 -4.67
CA PRO A 105 -16.40 -1.09 -5.58
C PRO A 105 -16.80 0.23 -4.87
N SER A 106 -17.36 0.16 -3.65
CA SER A 106 -17.79 1.35 -2.91
C SER A 106 -16.64 2.30 -2.55
N ALA A 107 -15.40 1.81 -2.56
CA ALA A 107 -14.20 2.62 -2.36
C ALA A 107 -13.69 3.28 -3.66
N ASN A 108 -14.32 3.03 -4.82
CA ASN A 108 -13.94 3.56 -6.13
C ASN A 108 -15.04 4.36 -6.85
N CYS A 109 -16.31 4.18 -6.50
CA CYS A 109 -17.44 4.67 -7.30
C CYS A 109 -17.97 6.08 -6.98
N GLY A 110 -17.21 6.94 -6.29
CA GLY A 110 -17.76 8.20 -5.76
C GLY A 110 -18.59 7.97 -4.50
N GLY A 111 -18.35 8.74 -3.44
CA GLY A 111 -19.18 8.70 -2.23
C GLY A 111 -18.42 8.98 -0.93
N CYS A 112 -19.07 8.72 0.21
CA CYS A 112 -18.47 8.99 1.52
C CYS A 112 -17.36 8.02 1.92
N LEU A 113 -17.32 6.82 1.31
CA LEU A 113 -16.31 5.79 1.55
C LEU A 113 -15.12 5.89 0.58
N GLU A 114 -15.27 6.64 -0.51
CA GLU A 114 -14.14 6.94 -1.37
C GLU A 114 -13.18 7.89 -0.64
N ARG A 115 -11.88 7.57 -0.73
CA ARG A 115 -10.81 8.45 -0.27
C ARG A 115 -9.56 8.33 -1.12
N PRO A 116 -8.72 9.37 -1.15
CA PRO A 116 -7.38 9.25 -1.68
C PRO A 116 -6.51 8.36 -0.77
N ILE A 117 -5.62 7.58 -1.40
CA ILE A 117 -4.48 6.91 -0.79
C ILE A 117 -3.21 7.70 -1.11
N LYS A 118 -2.30 7.81 -0.13
CA LYS A 118 -1.05 8.56 -0.32
C LYS A 118 0.00 7.73 -1.05
N ASP A 119 -0.03 6.44 -0.79
CA ASP A 119 0.94 5.43 -1.16
C ASP A 119 0.26 4.05 -1.26
N THR A 120 1.02 3.10 -1.78
CA THR A 120 0.64 1.68 -1.91
C THR A 120 1.54 0.89 -0.99
N ASP A 121 0.98 0.05 -0.13
CA ASP A 121 1.77 -0.73 0.81
C ASP A 121 1.92 -2.17 0.32
N PHE A 122 3.16 -2.67 0.28
CA PHE A 122 3.46 -4.04 -0.15
C PHE A 122 3.98 -4.89 0.99
N ILE A 123 3.60 -6.16 0.97
CA ILE A 123 4.20 -7.22 1.79
C ILE A 123 4.57 -8.41 0.91
N VAL A 124 5.76 -8.95 1.13
CA VAL A 124 6.34 -10.07 0.35
C VAL A 124 6.89 -11.14 1.28
N PRO A 125 7.14 -12.38 0.81
CA PRO A 125 7.87 -13.35 1.61
C PRO A 125 9.26 -12.82 1.92
N LYS A 126 9.71 -12.93 3.17
CA LYS A 126 11.03 -12.44 3.60
C LYS A 126 12.18 -12.95 2.72
N LYS A 127 12.10 -14.22 2.31
CA LYS A 127 13.07 -14.86 1.41
C LYS A 127 13.20 -14.21 0.03
N GLN A 128 12.19 -13.45 -0.42
CA GLN A 128 12.13 -12.74 -1.69
C GLN A 128 12.16 -11.21 -1.51
N GLY A 129 12.29 -10.70 -0.29
CA GLY A 129 12.29 -9.26 0.00
C GLY A 129 13.37 -8.48 -0.76
N VAL A 130 14.60 -9.00 -0.79
CA VAL A 130 15.70 -8.39 -1.56
C VAL A 130 15.43 -8.42 -3.07
N ASP A 131 14.85 -9.50 -3.58
CA ASP A 131 14.55 -9.64 -5.02
C ASP A 131 13.48 -8.62 -5.43
N PHE A 132 12.43 -8.46 -4.63
CA PHE A 132 11.38 -7.47 -4.84
C PHE A 132 11.91 -6.03 -4.73
N TYR A 133 12.75 -5.74 -3.74
CA TYR A 133 13.44 -4.45 -3.64
C TYR A 133 14.28 -4.13 -4.89
N LYS A 134 15.05 -5.11 -5.40
CA LYS A 134 15.85 -4.94 -6.62
C LYS A 134 14.99 -4.82 -7.88
N LEU A 135 13.85 -5.51 -7.92
CA LEU A 135 12.87 -5.39 -8.99
C LEU A 135 12.40 -3.93 -9.10
N LEU A 136 11.95 -3.35 -7.99
CA LEU A 136 11.43 -1.98 -7.94
C LEU A 136 12.45 -0.95 -8.44
N LEU A 137 13.73 -1.08 -8.04
CA LEU A 137 14.82 -0.20 -8.50
C LEU A 137 15.10 -0.24 -10.01
N ARG A 138 14.52 -1.19 -10.76
CA ARG A 138 14.71 -1.34 -12.21
C ARG A 138 13.42 -1.15 -13.02
N MET A 139 12.31 -0.83 -12.35
CA MET A 139 11.00 -0.70 -13.00
C MET A 139 11.00 0.39 -14.07
N ASP A 140 11.70 1.51 -13.84
CA ASP A 140 11.75 2.62 -14.80
C ASP A 140 12.37 2.24 -16.14
N GLY A 141 13.45 1.45 -16.09
CA GLY A 141 14.14 0.99 -17.30
C GLY A 141 13.26 0.10 -18.19
N ALA A 142 12.36 -0.69 -17.59
CA ALA A 142 11.51 -1.63 -18.33
C ALA A 142 10.14 -1.06 -18.70
N PHE A 143 9.53 -0.28 -17.80
CA PHE A 143 8.12 0.12 -17.90
C PHE A 143 7.93 1.63 -18.12
N GLY A 144 9.00 2.42 -18.03
CA GLY A 144 8.98 3.87 -18.23
C GLY A 144 9.19 4.66 -16.94
N THR A 145 9.61 5.93 -17.07
CA THR A 145 10.08 6.75 -15.93
C THR A 145 8.99 7.07 -14.90
N GLN A 146 7.71 6.89 -15.23
CA GLN A 146 6.61 6.97 -14.24
C GLN A 146 6.77 5.96 -13.08
N TYR A 147 7.44 4.83 -13.32
CA TYR A 147 7.62 3.77 -12.32
C TYR A 147 8.98 3.82 -11.62
N LYS A 148 9.60 5.01 -11.59
CA LYS A 148 10.93 5.17 -11.00
C LYS A 148 10.91 5.04 -9.50
N SER A 149 11.77 4.14 -9.02
CA SER A 149 12.13 3.93 -7.62
C SER A 149 13.64 4.08 -7.46
N PHE A 150 14.08 4.67 -6.36
CA PHE A 150 15.49 4.83 -6.01
C PHE A 150 15.68 4.74 -4.50
N ALA A 151 16.89 4.39 -4.08
CA ALA A 151 17.22 4.32 -2.65
C ALA A 151 18.10 5.50 -2.27
N THR A 152 17.62 6.34 -1.37
CA THR A 152 18.38 7.44 -0.75
C THR A 152 19.42 6.92 0.25
N ALA A 153 20.30 7.80 0.75
CA ALA A 153 21.22 7.43 1.83
C ALA A 153 20.47 6.94 3.09
N ASN A 154 19.33 7.57 3.41
CA ASN A 154 18.50 7.17 4.54
C ASN A 154 17.80 5.83 4.32
N ASP A 155 17.31 5.57 3.10
CA ASP A 155 16.70 4.26 2.75
C ASP A 155 17.72 3.13 2.91
N ARG A 156 18.95 3.33 2.40
CA ARG A 156 20.03 2.35 2.53
C ARG A 156 20.37 2.04 3.99
N ARG A 157 20.44 3.06 4.85
CA ARG A 157 20.68 2.89 6.30
C ARG A 157 19.53 2.14 6.97
N PHE A 158 18.29 2.52 6.68
CA PHE A 158 17.12 1.84 7.21
C PHE A 158 17.08 0.36 6.82
N ASN A 159 17.32 0.05 5.54
CA ASN A 159 17.31 -1.31 5.02
C ASN A 159 18.38 -2.19 5.68
N ALA A 160 19.56 -1.63 5.93
CA ALA A 160 20.63 -2.33 6.64
C ALA A 160 20.24 -2.67 8.09
N TRP A 161 19.60 -1.74 8.81
CA TRP A 161 19.18 -1.95 10.21
C TRP A 161 18.00 -2.91 10.37
N ARG A 162 17.16 -3.08 9.34
CA ARG A 162 15.97 -3.93 9.42
C ARG A 162 16.24 -5.40 9.11
N HIS A 163 17.46 -5.78 8.74
CA HIS A 163 17.87 -7.18 8.54
C HIS A 163 16.89 -8.02 7.67
N GLY A 164 16.28 -7.38 6.68
CA GLY A 164 15.33 -8.01 5.75
C GLY A 164 13.91 -8.21 6.29
N GLU A 165 13.57 -7.72 7.48
CA GLU A 165 12.19 -7.69 7.97
C GLU A 165 11.35 -6.61 7.27
N ARG A 166 12.01 -5.55 6.79
CA ARG A 166 11.38 -4.43 6.09
C ARG A 166 12.40 -3.74 5.19
N TYR A 167 11.94 -3.28 4.03
CA TYR A 167 12.71 -2.43 3.13
C TYR A 167 11.98 -1.12 2.90
N ARG A 168 12.75 -0.11 2.52
CA ARG A 168 12.31 1.21 2.08
C ARG A 168 13.02 1.59 0.80
N LEU A 169 12.30 2.33 -0.02
CA LEU A 169 12.84 3.07 -1.15
C LEU A 169 11.96 4.30 -1.39
N THR A 170 12.48 5.27 -2.11
CA THR A 170 11.71 6.43 -2.56
C THR A 170 11.21 6.16 -3.98
N THR A 171 9.94 6.48 -4.25
CA THR A 171 9.31 6.25 -5.57
C THR A 171 8.50 7.46 -5.99
N ILE A 172 8.31 7.62 -7.30
CA ILE A 172 7.27 8.51 -7.81
C ILE A 172 5.90 7.93 -7.40
N ASN A 173 5.02 8.78 -6.85
CA ASN A 173 3.68 8.40 -6.38
C ASN A 173 2.54 9.23 -7.00
N GLY A 174 2.87 10.15 -7.89
CA GLY A 174 1.88 11.00 -8.54
C GLY A 174 2.51 11.92 -9.56
N ILE A 175 1.63 12.59 -10.30
CA ILE A 175 1.98 13.63 -11.28
C ILE A 175 1.01 14.79 -11.02
N THR A 176 1.54 15.99 -10.84
CA THR A 176 0.72 17.19 -10.63
C THR A 176 0.03 17.62 -11.93
N ASN A 177 -0.91 18.57 -11.84
CA ASN A 177 -1.60 19.11 -13.02
C ASN A 177 -0.65 19.79 -14.01
N GLU A 178 0.51 20.26 -13.54
CA GLU A 178 1.58 20.85 -14.35
C GLU A 178 2.48 19.80 -15.01
N GLY A 179 2.23 18.50 -14.78
CA GLY A 179 3.02 17.40 -15.32
C GLY A 179 4.27 17.07 -14.49
N LEU A 180 4.40 17.58 -13.26
CA LEU A 180 5.57 17.38 -12.42
C LEU A 180 5.41 16.13 -11.53
N PRO A 181 6.46 15.29 -11.38
CA PRO A 181 6.41 14.13 -10.49
C PRO A 181 6.34 14.54 -9.01
N THR A 182 5.53 13.81 -8.23
CA THR A 182 5.63 13.80 -6.77
C THR A 182 6.29 12.50 -6.30
N ILE A 183 7.00 12.55 -5.18
CA ILE A 183 7.65 11.37 -4.60
C ILE A 183 7.13 11.06 -3.20
N THR A 184 7.23 9.78 -2.82
CA THR A 184 6.99 9.30 -1.45
C THR A 184 7.99 8.21 -1.09
N VAL A 185 8.05 7.87 0.20
CA VAL A 185 8.73 6.67 0.67
C VAL A 185 7.77 5.49 0.56
N LEU A 186 8.20 4.43 -0.11
CA LEU A 186 7.51 3.14 -0.19
C LEU A 186 8.05 2.21 0.89
N ASP A 187 7.16 1.70 1.74
CA ASP A 187 7.48 0.66 2.71
C ASP A 187 7.15 -0.73 2.15
N ILE A 188 8.11 -1.65 2.30
CA ILE A 188 7.99 -3.04 1.87
C ILE A 188 8.14 -3.91 3.11
N PHE A 189 7.03 -4.49 3.57
CA PHE A 189 7.01 -5.40 4.69
C PHE A 189 7.40 -6.82 4.25
N CYS A 190 7.92 -7.62 5.18
CA CYS A 190 8.23 -9.01 4.94
C CYS A 190 7.54 -9.90 5.97
N ASP A 191 6.72 -10.86 5.51
CA ASP A 191 5.97 -11.86 6.30
C ASP A 191 4.93 -11.33 7.31
N VAL A 192 5.22 -10.24 8.03
CA VAL A 192 4.42 -9.71 9.13
C VAL A 192 4.22 -8.20 8.98
N ILE A 193 3.00 -7.74 9.21
CA ILE A 193 2.68 -6.32 9.37
C ILE A 193 2.98 -5.95 10.82
N ASP A 194 4.11 -5.29 11.05
CA ASP A 194 4.57 -4.84 12.38
C ASP A 194 4.30 -3.34 12.56
N LEU A 195 3.14 -3.03 13.15
CA LEU A 195 2.68 -1.67 13.44
C LEU A 195 2.45 -1.50 14.95
N ARG A 196 1.19 -1.34 15.39
CA ARG A 196 0.83 -1.36 16.82
C ARG A 196 0.81 -2.79 17.36
N HIS A 197 0.34 -3.71 16.53
CA HIS A 197 0.38 -5.14 16.76
C HIS A 197 1.11 -5.81 15.60
N LYS A 198 1.35 -7.12 15.75
CA LYS A 198 1.94 -7.95 14.70
C LYS A 198 0.85 -8.80 14.05
N VAL A 199 0.62 -8.59 12.76
CA VAL A 199 -0.31 -9.41 11.96
C VAL A 199 0.51 -10.25 11.00
N ASP A 200 0.57 -11.56 11.26
CA ASP A 200 1.27 -12.53 10.41
C ASP A 200 0.40 -12.89 9.20
N VAL A 201 0.91 -12.63 8.00
CA VAL A 201 0.18 -12.85 6.74
C VAL A 201 0.82 -13.92 5.87
N ARG A 202 1.74 -14.73 6.41
CA ARG A 202 2.47 -15.74 5.61
C ARG A 202 1.55 -16.72 4.88
N ASP A 203 0.42 -17.06 5.50
CA ASP A 203 -0.59 -17.94 4.90
C ASP A 203 -1.23 -17.34 3.64
N ALA A 204 -1.26 -16.01 3.50
CA ALA A 204 -1.83 -15.32 2.35
C ALA A 204 -0.97 -15.48 1.09
N PHE A 205 0.36 -15.67 1.22
CA PHE A 205 1.24 -15.83 0.06
C PHE A 205 0.99 -17.11 -0.73
N ALA A 206 0.43 -18.14 -0.10
CA ALA A 206 0.12 -19.40 -0.79
C ALA A 206 -1.06 -19.25 -1.76
N ASN A 207 -2.00 -18.35 -1.45
CA ASN A 207 -3.24 -18.15 -2.19
C ASN A 207 -3.34 -16.68 -2.68
N TYR A 208 -2.20 -16.12 -3.11
CA TYR A 208 -2.12 -14.71 -3.46
C TYR A 208 -3.01 -14.33 -4.63
N ARG A 209 -3.31 -15.25 -5.56
CA ARG A 209 -4.19 -14.99 -6.70
C ARG A 209 -5.65 -14.99 -6.28
N GLU A 210 -6.03 -15.95 -5.45
CA GLU A 210 -7.39 -16.06 -4.88
C GLU A 210 -7.72 -14.86 -3.98
N ASN A 211 -6.71 -14.28 -3.32
CA ASN A 211 -6.84 -13.05 -2.54
C ASN A 211 -6.63 -11.76 -3.37
N LEU A 212 -6.73 -11.82 -4.70
CA LEU A 212 -6.58 -10.66 -5.59
C LEU A 212 -5.28 -9.87 -5.35
N TYR A 213 -4.19 -10.58 -5.07
CA TYR A 213 -2.86 -10.04 -4.75
C TYR A 213 -2.88 -9.09 -3.54
N THR A 214 -3.75 -9.37 -2.56
CA THR A 214 -3.79 -8.68 -1.27
C THR A 214 -3.55 -9.64 -0.11
N ILE A 215 -3.47 -9.11 1.11
CA ILE A 215 -3.41 -9.94 2.33
C ILE A 215 -4.73 -10.66 2.66
N GLY A 216 -5.77 -10.48 1.86
CA GLY A 216 -7.12 -11.01 2.06
C GLY A 216 -7.98 -10.14 2.99
N LEU A 217 -9.31 -10.22 2.83
CA LEU A 217 -10.28 -9.39 3.56
C LEU A 217 -10.10 -9.44 5.08
N GLU A 218 -9.87 -10.64 5.65
CA GLU A 218 -9.76 -10.80 7.10
C GLU A 218 -8.54 -10.09 7.68
N ASN A 219 -7.38 -10.26 7.02
CA ASN A 219 -6.17 -9.57 7.45
C ASN A 219 -6.25 -8.07 7.14
N LEU A 220 -6.97 -7.64 6.10
CA LEU A 220 -7.23 -6.22 5.85
C LEU A 220 -8.01 -5.59 7.00
N ILE A 221 -9.15 -6.18 7.40
CA ILE A 221 -9.96 -5.69 8.52
C ILE A 221 -9.10 -5.63 9.79
N ILE A 222 -8.39 -6.72 10.13
CA ILE A 222 -7.54 -6.77 11.33
C ILE A 222 -6.41 -5.74 11.25
N SER A 223 -5.79 -5.58 10.08
CA SER A 223 -4.68 -4.63 9.90
C SER A 223 -5.11 -3.16 10.07
N LYS A 224 -6.39 -2.86 9.88
CA LYS A 224 -7.01 -1.55 10.08
C LYS A 224 -7.47 -1.37 11.52
N ALA A 225 -8.21 -2.34 12.04
CA ALA A 225 -8.75 -2.35 13.39
C ALA A 225 -7.69 -2.52 14.49
N GLN A 226 -6.43 -2.83 14.16
CA GLN A 226 -5.33 -2.83 15.13
C GLN A 226 -4.86 -1.42 15.53
N PHE A 227 -5.33 -0.37 14.87
CA PHE A 227 -4.89 0.99 15.16
C PHE A 227 -5.50 1.48 16.47
N ILE A 228 -4.62 1.87 17.39
CA ILE A 228 -4.98 2.41 18.69
C ILE A 228 -3.87 3.35 19.17
N LEU A 229 -4.24 4.44 19.82
CA LEU A 229 -3.31 5.33 20.52
C LEU A 229 -3.91 5.80 21.84
N ASP A 230 -3.06 6.22 22.76
CA ASP A 230 -3.45 6.89 23.98
C ASP A 230 -3.10 8.38 23.92
N MET A 231 -3.96 9.21 24.51
CA MET A 231 -3.76 10.66 24.62
C MET A 231 -4.15 11.13 26.02
N PRO A 232 -3.61 12.26 26.50
CA PRO A 232 -4.08 12.89 27.73
C PRO A 232 -5.58 13.20 27.65
N ARG A 233 -6.32 13.04 28.76
CA ARG A 233 -7.78 13.24 28.79
C ARG A 233 -8.19 14.66 28.39
N GLU A 234 -7.33 15.65 28.60
CA GLU A 234 -7.58 17.05 28.20
C GLU A 234 -7.74 17.22 26.69
N CYS A 235 -7.19 16.31 25.87
CA CYS A 235 -7.34 16.33 24.41
C CYS A 235 -8.78 16.01 23.95
N THR A 236 -9.67 15.56 24.83
CA THR A 236 -11.08 15.24 24.50
C THR A 236 -11.80 16.43 23.86
N GLU A 237 -11.58 17.64 24.38
CA GLU A 237 -12.25 18.84 23.86
C GLU A 237 -11.72 19.26 22.48
N GLU A 238 -10.46 18.97 22.17
CA GLU A 238 -9.90 19.17 20.84
C GLU A 238 -10.49 18.17 19.84
N LEU A 239 -10.62 16.90 20.23
CA LEU A 239 -11.26 15.88 19.39
C LEU A 239 -12.70 16.24 19.04
N LYS A 240 -13.48 16.74 20.00
CA LYS A 240 -14.85 17.23 19.75
C LYS A 240 -14.89 18.42 18.78
N LYS A 241 -13.98 19.39 18.93
CA LYS A 241 -13.87 20.54 18.01
C LYS A 241 -13.56 20.10 16.57
N CYS A 242 -12.82 19.01 16.43
CA CYS A 242 -12.48 18.40 15.14
C CYS A 242 -13.49 17.33 14.71
N GLU A 243 -14.64 17.18 15.40
CA GLU A 243 -15.67 16.17 15.11
C GLU A 243 -15.12 14.73 15.03
N CYS A 244 -14.08 14.43 15.82
CA CYS A 244 -13.35 13.17 15.84
C CYS A 244 -13.52 12.41 17.17
N ASP A 245 -14.38 12.88 18.07
CA ASP A 245 -14.62 12.27 19.38
C ASP A 245 -15.35 10.92 19.30
N TYR A 246 -16.00 10.61 18.17
CA TYR A 246 -16.54 9.28 17.87
C TYR A 246 -15.46 8.17 17.88
N ARG A 247 -14.17 8.54 17.80
CA ARG A 247 -13.03 7.62 17.85
C ARG A 247 -12.60 7.28 19.27
N ILE A 248 -13.16 7.94 20.30
CA ILE A 248 -12.80 7.67 21.69
C ILE A 248 -13.41 6.33 22.10
N LEU A 249 -12.55 5.36 22.42
CA LEU A 249 -12.96 4.01 22.76
C LEU A 249 -13.30 3.94 24.26
N SER A 250 -14.47 3.37 24.57
CA SER A 250 -14.89 3.15 25.95
C SER A 250 -14.19 1.93 26.52
N TYR A 251 -13.15 2.15 27.34
CA TYR A 251 -12.44 1.08 28.04
C TYR A 251 -12.18 1.46 29.52
N PRO A 252 -13.04 1.02 30.47
CA PRO A 252 -12.99 1.48 31.86
C PRO A 252 -11.77 1.00 32.64
N HIS A 253 -11.01 0.03 32.11
CA HIS A 253 -9.81 -0.51 32.74
C HIS A 253 -8.52 0.21 32.28
N TYR A 254 -8.63 1.33 31.55
CA TYR A 254 -7.48 2.14 31.15
C TYR A 254 -7.12 3.19 32.21
N ALA A 255 -5.99 3.87 32.01
CA ALA A 255 -5.52 4.92 32.90
C ALA A 255 -6.53 6.09 32.98
N GLU A 256 -6.84 6.54 34.20
CA GLU A 256 -7.88 7.55 34.44
C GLU A 256 -7.54 8.92 33.82
N ASP A 257 -6.25 9.26 33.74
CA ASP A 257 -5.73 10.51 33.16
C ASP A 257 -5.64 10.48 31.63
N LYS A 258 -6.02 9.37 30.99
CA LYS A 258 -5.91 9.18 29.54
C LYS A 258 -7.24 8.81 28.89
N ILE A 259 -7.27 9.01 27.57
CA ILE A 259 -8.27 8.48 26.67
C ILE A 259 -7.60 7.54 25.65
N VAL A 260 -8.37 6.56 25.21
CA VAL A 260 -7.97 5.63 24.15
C VAL A 260 -8.67 6.08 22.87
N VAL A 261 -7.92 6.28 21.80
CA VAL A 261 -8.45 6.69 20.50
C VAL A 261 -8.19 5.59 19.48
N GLY A 262 -9.26 5.18 18.80
CA GLY A 262 -9.27 4.09 17.82
C GLY A 262 -8.88 4.51 16.40
N MET A 263 -9.39 3.75 15.44
CA MET A 263 -9.14 3.90 14.00
C MET A 263 -9.24 5.35 13.52
N GLU A 264 -8.34 5.76 12.62
CA GLU A 264 -8.47 7.02 11.90
C GLU A 264 -9.65 6.97 10.92
N GLU A 265 -10.19 8.12 10.52
CA GLU A 265 -11.33 8.19 9.58
C GLU A 265 -11.08 7.38 8.30
N LYS A 266 -9.84 7.40 7.79
CA LYS A 266 -9.45 6.61 6.62
C LYS A 266 -9.59 5.10 6.83
N ASP A 267 -9.32 4.62 8.04
CA ASP A 267 -9.36 3.20 8.38
C ASP A 267 -10.80 2.77 8.67
N VAL A 268 -11.61 3.67 9.26
CA VAL A 268 -13.08 3.50 9.39
C VAL A 268 -13.73 3.36 8.01
N LYS A 269 -13.44 4.27 7.07
CA LYS A 269 -13.96 4.19 5.69
C LYS A 269 -13.59 2.88 5.00
N ASP A 270 -12.34 2.46 5.15
CA ASP A 270 -11.85 1.21 4.58
C ASP A 270 -12.60 -0.01 5.14
N VAL A 271 -12.79 -0.09 6.46
CA VAL A 271 -13.53 -1.18 7.11
C VAL A 271 -15.01 -1.15 6.75
N CYS A 272 -15.64 0.02 6.72
CA CYS A 272 -17.02 0.17 6.29
C CYS A 272 -17.23 -0.26 4.83
N ALA A 273 -16.29 0.07 3.92
CA ALA A 273 -16.35 -0.40 2.54
C ALA A 273 -16.30 -1.92 2.45
N ILE A 274 -15.42 -2.57 3.23
CA ILE A 274 -15.34 -4.03 3.28
C ILE A 274 -16.67 -4.64 3.77
N PHE A 275 -17.26 -4.13 4.85
CA PHE A 275 -18.54 -4.65 5.35
C PHE A 275 -19.75 -4.33 4.46
N LEU A 276 -19.67 -3.27 3.66
CA LEU A 276 -20.72 -2.91 2.70
C LEU A 276 -20.70 -3.83 1.48
N ASP A 277 -19.51 -4.13 0.96
CA ASP A 277 -19.35 -4.82 -0.32
C ASP A 277 -19.22 -6.35 -0.19
N HIS A 278 -18.97 -6.88 1.03
CA HIS A 278 -18.75 -8.30 1.25
C HIS A 278 -19.62 -8.88 2.36
N GLU A 279 -20.22 -10.04 2.11
CA GLU A 279 -21.00 -10.77 3.11
C GLU A 279 -20.09 -11.52 4.10
N ILE A 280 -20.62 -11.75 5.31
CA ILE A 280 -19.99 -12.65 6.28
C ILE A 280 -20.28 -14.09 5.87
N GLY A 281 -19.25 -14.87 5.59
CA GLY A 281 -19.42 -16.23 5.10
C GLY A 281 -18.13 -16.98 4.82
N VAL A 282 -18.26 -18.10 4.13
CA VAL A 282 -17.13 -18.88 3.61
C VAL A 282 -17.14 -18.75 2.09
N GLY A 283 -15.97 -18.59 1.49
CA GLY A 283 -15.83 -18.46 0.04
C GLY A 283 -14.76 -17.44 -0.34
N ALA A 284 -14.52 -17.29 -1.64
CA ALA A 284 -13.78 -16.15 -2.15
C ALA A 284 -14.62 -14.88 -1.94
N GLU A 285 -13.96 -13.76 -1.64
CA GLU A 285 -14.60 -12.45 -1.47
C GLU A 285 -15.73 -12.41 -0.41
N ASN A 286 -15.71 -13.32 0.57
CA ASN A 286 -16.55 -13.29 1.77
C ASN A 286 -15.67 -13.12 3.02
N ILE A 287 -16.19 -12.42 4.04
CA ILE A 287 -15.50 -12.21 5.32
C ILE A 287 -15.62 -13.48 6.17
N ASN A 288 -14.53 -14.24 6.30
CA ASN A 288 -14.54 -15.47 7.08
C ASN A 288 -14.21 -15.23 8.56
N ALA A 289 -15.25 -15.18 9.40
CA ALA A 289 -15.11 -14.99 10.84
C ALA A 289 -14.20 -16.04 11.53
N GLN A 290 -14.15 -17.28 11.02
CA GLN A 290 -13.28 -18.32 11.59
C GLN A 290 -11.80 -18.06 11.27
N LYS A 291 -11.48 -17.52 10.08
CA LYS A 291 -10.11 -17.08 9.76
C LYS A 291 -9.71 -15.90 10.64
N MET A 292 -10.58 -14.90 10.80
CA MET A 292 -10.32 -13.78 11.72
C MET A 292 -10.05 -14.27 13.14
N ARG A 293 -10.92 -15.13 13.68
CA ARG A 293 -10.75 -15.72 15.00
C ARG A 293 -9.38 -16.40 15.16
N LYS A 294 -8.94 -17.20 14.18
CA LYS A 294 -7.62 -17.88 14.23
C LYS A 294 -6.45 -16.90 14.33
N VAL A 295 -6.56 -15.72 13.74
CA VAL A 295 -5.54 -14.66 13.85
C VAL A 295 -5.59 -14.03 15.24
N LEU A 296 -6.78 -13.66 15.71
CA LEU A 296 -6.99 -12.97 16.99
C LEU A 296 -6.70 -13.86 18.21
N ASP A 297 -6.99 -15.16 18.14
CA ASP A 297 -6.73 -16.12 19.23
C ASP A 297 -5.23 -16.22 19.59
N LYS A 298 -4.34 -15.82 18.67
CA LYS A 298 -2.88 -15.82 18.89
C LYS A 298 -2.39 -14.62 19.71
N ASP A 299 -3.13 -13.51 19.73
CA ASP A 299 -2.75 -12.30 20.44
C ASP A 299 -3.98 -11.66 21.11
N LYS A 300 -4.12 -11.89 22.42
CA LYS A 300 -5.23 -11.35 23.22
C LYS A 300 -5.27 -9.82 23.26
N LYS A 301 -4.12 -9.14 23.13
CA LYS A 301 -4.08 -7.68 23.10
C LYS A 301 -4.58 -7.16 21.76
N LEU A 302 -4.17 -7.79 20.66
CA LEU A 302 -4.73 -7.49 19.33
C LEU A 302 -6.23 -7.76 19.30
N ALA A 303 -6.68 -8.90 19.84
CA ALA A 303 -8.09 -9.24 19.93
C ALA A 303 -8.89 -8.16 20.68
N LEU A 304 -8.38 -7.69 21.82
CA LEU A 304 -8.99 -6.59 22.56
C LEU A 304 -9.04 -5.29 21.74
N THR A 305 -7.92 -4.90 21.11
CA THR A 305 -7.87 -3.69 20.28
C THR A 305 -8.88 -3.75 19.13
N VAL A 306 -8.96 -4.87 18.42
CA VAL A 306 -9.92 -5.07 17.33
C VAL A 306 -11.36 -5.03 17.84
N THR A 307 -11.64 -5.65 18.99
CA THR A 307 -12.96 -5.64 19.63
C THR A 307 -13.39 -4.24 20.08
N LEU A 308 -12.46 -3.38 20.50
CA LEU A 308 -12.79 -2.01 20.87
C LEU A 308 -13.06 -1.13 19.64
N ASN A 309 -12.45 -1.45 18.49
CA ASN A 309 -12.55 -0.67 17.26
C ASN A 309 -13.74 -1.05 16.37
N LEU A 310 -14.27 -2.27 16.47
CA LEU A 310 -15.41 -2.79 15.69
C LEU A 310 -16.69 -2.82 16.52
#